data_AF-A0A376L0K8-F1
#
_entry.id   AF-A0A376L0K8-F1
#
_cell.length_a   1.000
_cell.length_b   1.000
_cell.length_c   1.000
_cell.angle_alpha   90.00
_cell.angle_beta   90.00
_cell.angle_gamma   90.00
#
_symmetry.space_group_name_H-M   'P 1'
#
loop_
_entity.id
_entity.type
_entity.pdbx_description
1 polymer ?
#
loop_
_entity_poly.entity_id
_entity_poly.type
_entity_poly.pdbx_seq_one_letter_code
_entity_poly.pdbx_strand_id
1 'polypeptide(L)'
;MPSIRLADLAQQLDAELHGDGDIVITGVASMQSAQTGHITFMVNPKYREHLGLCQASAVVMTQDDLPFAKSAALVVKNPYLTYARMAQILDTTPQPAQNIAPSAVIDATAKLGNNVSIGANAVIESGVELGDNVIIGAGCFVR
;
A
#
# COMPACT_ATOMS: atom_id res chain seq x y z
N MET A 1 0.24 -12.26 6.90
CA MET A 1 0.54 -10.97 6.27
C MET A 1 1.19 -11.26 4.93
N PRO A 2 0.81 -10.57 3.86
CA PRO A 2 1.50 -10.74 2.59
C PRO A 2 2.97 -10.38 2.78
N SER A 3 3.86 -11.23 2.28
CA SER A 3 5.28 -10.94 2.17
C SER A 3 5.71 -11.18 0.73
N ILE A 4 6.68 -10.41 0.28
CA ILE A 4 7.15 -10.42 -1.11
C ILE A 4 8.67 -10.38 -1.12
N ARG A 5 9.31 -11.06 -2.07
CA ARG A 5 10.76 -10.94 -2.24
C ARG A 5 11.10 -9.57 -2.82
N LEU A 6 12.26 -9.05 -2.45
CA LEU A 6 12.72 -7.75 -2.93
C LEU A 6 12.87 -7.71 -4.45
N ALA A 7 13.29 -8.81 -5.09
CA ALA A 7 13.35 -8.91 -6.56
C ALA A 7 11.97 -8.77 -7.23
N ASP A 8 10.94 -9.42 -6.69
CA ASP A 8 9.58 -9.34 -7.24
C ASP A 8 9.02 -7.92 -7.06
N LEU A 9 9.31 -7.31 -5.91
CA LEU A 9 8.93 -5.92 -5.63
C LEU A 9 9.65 -4.94 -6.57
N ALA A 10 10.94 -5.16 -6.86
CA ALA A 10 11.70 -4.36 -7.81
C ALA A 10 11.06 -4.39 -9.21
N GLN A 11 10.65 -5.57 -9.66
CA GLN A 11 9.99 -5.75 -10.96
C GLN A 11 8.64 -5.03 -11.03
N GLN A 12 7.82 -5.10 -9.98
CA GLN A 12 6.52 -4.39 -9.95
C GLN A 12 6.67 -2.87 -9.88
N LEU A 13 7.79 -2.38 -9.36
CA LEU A 13 8.07 -0.96 -9.18
C LEU A 13 8.89 -0.34 -10.32
N ASP A 14 9.29 -1.14 -11.34
CA ASP A 14 10.24 -0.73 -12.38
C ASP A 14 11.54 -0.15 -11.79
N ALA A 15 12.05 -0.78 -10.74
CA ALA A 15 13.23 -0.33 -9.99
C ALA A 15 14.46 -1.19 -10.29
N GLU A 16 15.64 -0.58 -10.28
CA GLU A 16 16.91 -1.30 -10.38
C GLU A 16 17.33 -1.81 -9.00
N LEU A 17 17.50 -3.13 -8.88
CA LEU A 17 17.88 -3.78 -7.63
C LEU A 17 19.41 -3.82 -7.47
N HIS A 18 19.90 -3.28 -6.36
CA HIS A 18 21.29 -3.43 -5.91
C HIS A 18 21.34 -4.11 -4.55
N GLY A 19 21.91 -5.32 -4.49
CA GLY A 19 22.02 -6.12 -3.27
C GLY A 19 21.33 -7.47 -3.41
N ASP A 20 20.92 -8.04 -2.28
CA ASP A 20 20.28 -9.34 -2.22
C ASP A 20 18.77 -9.26 -2.55
N GLY A 21 18.37 -9.91 -3.64
CA GLY A 21 16.99 -9.97 -4.12
C GLY A 21 16.12 -11.05 -3.46
N ASP A 22 16.71 -11.94 -2.65
CA ASP A 22 16.00 -12.96 -1.88
C ASP A 22 15.43 -12.41 -0.55
N ILE A 23 15.81 -11.18 -0.16
CA ILE A 23 15.30 -10.51 1.03
C ILE A 23 13.77 -10.46 1.01
N VAL A 24 13.15 -10.90 2.10
CA VAL A 24 11.69 -10.88 2.28
C VAL A 24 11.26 -9.55 2.87
N ILE A 25 10.33 -8.88 2.20
CA ILE A 25 9.70 -7.63 2.63
C ILE A 25 8.28 -7.93 3.12
N THR A 26 7.97 -7.47 4.33
CA THR A 26 6.70 -7.68 5.03
C THR A 26 5.89 -6.39 5.22
N GLY A 27 6.48 -5.23 4.96
CA GLY A 27 5.79 -3.96 5.11
C GLY A 27 6.65 -2.73 4.80
N VAL A 28 6.01 -1.57 4.81
CA VAL A 28 6.65 -0.27 4.59
C VAL A 28 6.78 0.47 5.92
N ALA A 29 7.93 1.08 6.17
CA ALA A 29 8.15 1.87 7.37
C ALA A 29 8.99 3.14 7.09
N SER A 30 8.85 4.13 7.96
CA SER A 30 9.71 5.32 7.96
C SER A 30 11.16 4.95 8.31
N MET A 31 12.14 5.74 7.87
CA MET A 31 13.56 5.47 8.15
C MET A 31 13.86 5.33 9.65
N GLN A 32 13.12 6.04 10.51
CA GLN A 32 13.27 6.02 11.97
C GLN A 32 12.66 4.79 12.64
N SER A 33 11.62 4.20 12.06
CA SER A 33 10.86 3.08 12.63
C SER A 33 11.06 1.76 11.89
N ALA A 34 11.79 1.77 10.77
CA ALA A 34 12.05 0.59 9.97
C ALA A 34 12.89 -0.43 10.73
N GLN A 35 12.58 -1.70 10.49
CA GLN A 35 13.22 -2.87 11.08
C GLN A 35 13.49 -3.89 9.96
N THR A 36 14.17 -4.98 10.30
CA THR A 36 14.34 -6.11 9.39
C THR A 36 12.99 -6.61 8.89
N GLY A 37 12.87 -6.80 7.57
CA GLY A 37 11.62 -7.10 6.87
C GLY A 37 10.89 -5.87 6.34
N HIS A 38 11.23 -4.67 6.81
CA HIS A 38 10.65 -3.44 6.27
C HIS A 38 11.49 -2.85 5.13
N ILE A 39 10.80 -2.25 4.18
CA ILE A 39 11.37 -1.38 3.16
C ILE A 39 11.05 0.08 3.49
N THR A 40 12.02 0.95 3.29
CA THR A 40 11.87 2.40 3.48
C THR A 40 12.27 3.15 2.22
N PHE A 41 12.16 4.47 2.24
CA PHE A 41 12.55 5.32 1.11
C PHE A 41 13.30 6.57 1.59
N MET A 42 14.16 7.08 0.72
CA MET A 42 14.89 8.31 0.95
C MET A 42 14.76 9.22 -0.28
N VAL A 43 14.30 10.45 -0.05
CA VAL A 43 14.16 11.48 -1.11
C VAL A 43 14.98 12.72 -0.81
N ASN A 44 15.26 12.99 0.47
CA ASN A 44 15.96 14.20 0.87
C ASN A 44 17.42 13.86 1.19
N PRO A 45 18.40 14.38 0.43
CA PRO A 45 19.82 14.11 0.60
C PRO A 45 20.36 14.38 2.01
N LYS A 46 19.69 15.25 2.79
CA LYS A 46 20.06 15.55 4.19
C LYS A 46 19.98 14.32 5.10
N TYR A 47 19.23 13.28 4.71
CA TYR A 47 19.10 12.05 5.50
C TYR A 47 20.13 10.97 5.14
N ARG A 48 21.08 11.24 4.23
CA ARG A 48 22.16 10.27 3.89
C ARG A 48 22.94 9.80 5.11
N GLU A 49 23.21 10.70 6.06
CA GLU A 49 23.92 10.36 7.31
C GLU A 49 23.13 9.40 8.21
N HIS A 50 21.79 9.40 8.08
CA HIS A 50 20.90 8.53 8.87
C HIS A 50 20.77 7.13 8.27
N LEU A 51 21.20 6.91 7.02
CA LEU A 51 21.19 5.57 6.38
C LEU A 51 22.02 4.55 7.17
N GLY A 52 23.11 4.98 7.82
CA GLY A 52 23.95 4.10 8.64
C GLY A 52 23.28 3.58 9.91
N LEU A 53 22.26 4.28 10.41
CA LEU A 53 21.51 3.89 11.60
C LEU A 53 20.19 3.17 11.24
N CYS A 54 19.78 3.22 9.97
CA CYS A 54 18.54 2.64 9.51
C CYS A 54 18.61 1.10 9.56
N GLN A 55 17.61 0.48 10.17
CA GLN A 55 17.49 -0.99 10.29
C GLN A 55 16.57 -1.58 9.21
N ALA A 56 16.24 -0.82 8.16
CA ALA A 56 15.45 -1.32 7.04
C ALA A 56 16.23 -2.38 6.24
N SER A 57 15.55 -3.45 5.81
CA SER A 57 16.16 -4.46 4.94
C SER A 57 16.45 -3.93 3.53
N ALA A 58 15.66 -2.96 3.06
CA ALA A 58 15.88 -2.31 1.78
C ALA A 58 15.51 -0.82 1.83
N VAL A 59 16.14 -0.01 0.97
CA VAL A 59 15.88 1.42 0.84
C VAL A 59 15.64 1.79 -0.62
N VAL A 60 14.52 2.46 -0.90
CA VAL A 60 14.25 3.10 -2.19
C VAL A 60 14.97 4.44 -2.26
N MET A 61 15.78 4.67 -3.30
CA MET A 61 16.58 5.89 -3.45
C MET A 61 16.84 6.25 -4.92
N THR A 62 17.52 7.37 -5.15
CA THR A 62 17.98 7.78 -6.49
C THR A 62 19.38 7.24 -6.80
N GLN A 63 19.78 7.27 -8.07
CA GLN A 63 21.13 6.84 -8.49
C GLN A 63 22.25 7.61 -7.75
N ASP A 64 22.05 8.90 -7.50
CA ASP A 64 23.03 9.77 -6.84
C ASP A 64 23.25 9.40 -5.36
N ASP A 65 22.28 8.70 -4.78
CA ASP A 65 22.30 8.29 -3.37
C ASP A 65 22.83 6.86 -3.18
N LEU A 66 22.92 6.07 -4.26
CA LEU A 66 23.38 4.68 -4.23
C LEU A 66 24.75 4.49 -3.53
N PRO A 67 25.76 5.38 -3.71
CA PRO A 67 27.04 5.24 -3.00
C PRO A 67 26.94 5.29 -1.46
N PHE A 68 25.83 5.83 -0.93
CA PHE A 68 25.58 5.94 0.50
C PHE A 68 24.76 4.76 1.05
N ALA A 69 24.30 3.86 0.19
CA ALA A 69 23.51 2.69 0.59
C ALA A 69 24.32 1.79 1.55
N LYS A 70 23.68 1.40 2.66
CA LYS A 70 24.21 0.46 3.67
C LYS A 70 23.46 -0.86 3.73
N SER A 71 22.32 -0.94 3.06
CA SER A 71 21.48 -2.12 2.87
C SER A 71 21.12 -2.25 1.38
N ALA A 72 20.32 -3.25 1.02
CA ALA A 72 19.86 -3.41 -0.35
C ALA A 72 19.12 -2.14 -0.83
N ALA A 73 19.37 -1.71 -2.06
CA ALA A 73 18.81 -0.49 -2.62
C ALA A 73 17.93 -0.81 -3.82
N LEU A 74 16.79 -0.14 -3.90
CA LEU A 74 15.98 -0.05 -5.10
C LEU A 74 16.16 1.35 -5.69
N VAL A 75 16.83 1.42 -6.83
CA VAL A 75 17.11 2.69 -7.50
C VAL A 75 15.99 3.02 -8.47
N VAL A 76 15.45 4.23 -8.31
CA VAL A 76 14.33 4.74 -9.09
C VAL A 76 14.52 6.22 -9.42
N LYS A 77 13.83 6.70 -10.46
CA LYS A 77 13.82 8.13 -10.81
C LYS A 77 13.00 8.98 -9.83
N ASN A 78 11.94 8.41 -9.25
CA ASN A 78 11.05 9.11 -8.33
C ASN A 78 10.76 8.26 -7.09
N PRO A 79 11.54 8.41 -6.01
CA PRO A 79 11.35 7.64 -4.78
C PRO A 79 9.98 7.85 -4.13
N TYR A 80 9.39 9.05 -4.23
CA TYR A 80 8.08 9.34 -3.62
C TYR A 80 6.93 8.62 -4.33
N LEU A 81 6.92 8.63 -5.66
CA LEU A 81 5.95 7.88 -6.46
C LEU A 81 6.10 6.36 -6.22
N THR A 82 7.34 5.90 -6.12
CA THR A 82 7.65 4.49 -5.84
C THR A 82 7.14 4.09 -4.46
N TYR A 83 7.33 4.94 -3.45
CA TYR A 83 6.76 4.74 -2.12
C TYR A 83 5.23 4.60 -2.15
N ALA A 84 4.52 5.46 -2.89
CA ALA A 84 3.07 5.39 -2.99
C ALA A 84 2.59 4.06 -3.59
N ARG A 85 3.26 3.57 -4.66
CA ARG A 85 2.97 2.26 -5.27
C ARG A 85 3.28 1.11 -4.32
N MET A 86 4.42 1.17 -3.64
CA MET A 86 4.85 0.17 -2.68
C MET A 86 3.89 0.07 -1.48
N ALA A 87 3.39 1.21 -1.00
CA ALA A 87 2.39 1.27 0.06
C ALA A 87 1.07 0.61 -0.36
N GLN A 88 0.68 0.70 -1.64
CA GLN A 88 -0.50 0.01 -2.18
C GLN A 88 -0.28 -1.51 -2.30
N ILE A 89 0.90 -1.93 -2.77
CA ILE A 89 1.25 -3.37 -2.92
C ILE A 89 1.29 -4.07 -1.56
N LEU A 90 1.80 -3.38 -0.54
CA LEU A 90 1.93 -3.87 0.82
C LEU A 90 0.77 -3.42 1.72
N ASP A 91 -0.32 -2.92 1.14
CA ASP A 91 -1.46 -2.44 1.91
C ASP A 91 -2.16 -3.62 2.61
N THR A 92 -2.13 -3.61 3.94
CA THR A 92 -2.84 -4.58 4.77
C THR A 92 -4.18 -4.04 5.28
N THR A 93 -4.59 -2.85 4.86
CA THR A 93 -5.83 -2.22 5.30
C THR A 93 -7.01 -3.10 4.86
N PRO A 94 -7.82 -3.60 5.81
CA PRO A 94 -8.97 -4.39 5.43
C PRO A 94 -9.96 -3.54 4.65
N GLN A 95 -10.61 -4.15 3.66
CA GLN A 95 -11.69 -3.49 2.94
C GLN A 95 -12.83 -3.11 3.91
N PRO A 96 -13.46 -1.92 3.78
CA PRO A 96 -14.49 -1.46 4.71
C PRO A 96 -15.70 -2.40 4.82
N ALA A 97 -15.99 -3.18 3.78
CA ALA A 97 -16.99 -4.23 3.75
C ALA A 97 -16.59 -5.29 2.72
N GLN A 98 -17.13 -6.49 2.86
CA GLN A 98 -17.04 -7.55 1.86
C GLN A 98 -18.44 -8.12 1.65
N ASN A 99 -18.90 -8.14 0.39
CA ASN A 99 -20.27 -8.49 0.02
C ASN A 99 -21.31 -7.56 0.65
N ILE A 100 -22.59 -7.91 0.51
CA ILE A 100 -23.70 -7.20 1.17
C ILE A 100 -23.96 -7.89 2.51
N ALA A 101 -23.82 -7.13 3.60
CA ALA A 101 -24.11 -7.62 4.94
C ALA A 101 -25.60 -7.92 5.12
N PRO A 102 -26.00 -9.01 5.81
CA PRO A 102 -27.41 -9.34 6.05
C PRO A 102 -28.19 -8.27 6.82
N SER A 103 -27.49 -7.41 7.57
CA SER A 103 -28.11 -6.31 8.31
C SER A 103 -28.14 -4.98 7.56
N ALA A 104 -27.66 -4.94 6.31
CA ALA A 104 -27.79 -3.76 5.46
C ALA A 104 -29.26 -3.60 5.03
N VAL A 105 -29.77 -2.37 5.11
CA VAL A 105 -31.12 -2.02 4.67
C VAL A 105 -31.00 -1.34 3.33
N ILE A 106 -31.50 -1.98 2.29
CA ILE A 106 -31.41 -1.49 0.90
C ILE A 106 -32.82 -1.35 0.37
N ASP A 107 -33.19 -0.15 -0.06
CA ASP A 107 -34.46 0.08 -0.72
C ASP A 107 -34.54 -0.70 -2.04
N ALA A 108 -35.73 -1.24 -2.35
CA ALA A 108 -35.94 -2.07 -3.54
C ALA A 108 -35.76 -1.31 -4.87
N THR A 109 -35.82 0.03 -4.85
CA THR A 109 -35.59 0.87 -6.03
C THR A 109 -34.12 1.28 -6.22
N ALA A 110 -33.25 0.97 -5.24
CA ALA A 110 -31.82 1.22 -5.36
C ALA A 110 -31.20 0.32 -6.45
N LYS A 111 -30.30 0.89 -7.25
CA LYS A 111 -29.58 0.15 -8.30
C LYS A 111 -28.16 -0.14 -7.84
N LEU A 112 -27.77 -1.40 -7.90
CA LEU A 112 -26.43 -1.85 -7.54
C LEU A 112 -25.70 -2.32 -8.79
N GLY A 113 -24.50 -1.80 -9.00
CA GLY A 113 -23.56 -2.27 -10.01
C GLY A 113 -22.97 -3.63 -9.67
N ASN A 114 -21.97 -4.04 -10.45
CA ASN A 114 -21.26 -5.29 -10.25
C ASN A 114 -20.23 -5.17 -9.11
N ASN A 115 -20.06 -6.24 -8.33
CA ASN A 115 -19.05 -6.32 -7.26
C ASN A 115 -19.19 -5.22 -6.18
N VAL A 116 -20.42 -4.85 -5.83
CA VAL A 116 -20.68 -3.88 -4.76
C VAL A 116 -20.62 -4.57 -3.39
N SER A 117 -19.99 -3.92 -2.41
CA SER A 117 -19.96 -4.35 -1.01
C SER A 117 -20.66 -3.33 -0.11
N ILE A 118 -21.51 -3.80 0.79
CA ILE A 118 -22.31 -2.95 1.70
C ILE A 118 -22.15 -3.49 3.12
N GLY A 119 -21.57 -2.66 3.99
CA GLY A 119 -21.25 -3.01 5.37
C GLY A 119 -22.48 -3.15 6.27
N ALA A 120 -22.26 -3.75 7.44
CA ALA A 120 -23.30 -3.98 8.42
C ALA A 120 -24.03 -2.69 8.81
N ASN A 121 -25.36 -2.75 8.87
CA ASN A 121 -26.24 -1.65 9.27
C ASN A 121 -26.13 -0.39 8.40
N ALA A 122 -25.60 -0.50 7.17
CA ALA A 122 -25.70 0.58 6.20
C ALA A 122 -27.15 0.70 5.69
N VAL A 123 -27.57 1.92 5.35
CA VAL A 123 -28.91 2.23 4.85
C VAL A 123 -28.79 2.91 3.49
N ILE A 124 -29.39 2.30 2.47
CA ILE A 124 -29.43 2.80 1.10
C ILE A 124 -30.88 3.16 0.76
N GLU A 125 -31.16 4.45 0.57
CA GLU A 125 -32.52 4.94 0.28
C GLU A 125 -32.95 4.72 -1.19
N SER A 126 -34.22 5.01 -1.44
CA SER A 126 -34.85 4.88 -2.74
C SER A 126 -34.19 5.73 -3.82
N GLY A 127 -33.98 5.16 -5.00
CA GLY A 127 -33.42 5.85 -6.15
C GLY A 127 -31.90 6.04 -6.14
N VAL A 128 -31.20 5.55 -5.12
CA VAL A 128 -29.73 5.56 -5.08
C VAL A 128 -29.16 4.61 -6.13
N GLU A 129 -28.11 5.05 -6.82
CA GLU A 129 -27.36 4.23 -7.77
C GLU A 129 -25.91 4.04 -7.28
N LEU A 130 -25.54 2.81 -6.96
CA LEU A 130 -24.17 2.43 -6.63
C LEU A 130 -23.51 1.83 -7.87
N GLY A 131 -22.40 2.41 -8.32
CA GLY A 131 -21.64 1.92 -9.47
C GLY A 131 -20.84 0.64 -9.19
N ASP A 132 -20.14 0.15 -10.21
CA ASP A 132 -19.30 -1.05 -10.12
C ASP A 132 -18.15 -0.87 -9.11
N ASN A 133 -17.85 -1.92 -8.33
CA ASN A 133 -16.79 -1.96 -7.30
C ASN A 133 -16.94 -0.96 -6.15
N VAL A 134 -18.13 -0.38 -5.95
CA VAL A 134 -18.40 0.52 -4.82
C VAL A 134 -18.42 -0.26 -3.50
N ILE A 135 -17.80 0.32 -2.47
CA ILE A 135 -17.81 -0.21 -1.11
C ILE A 135 -18.42 0.83 -0.17
N ILE A 136 -19.56 0.47 0.45
CA ILE A 136 -20.21 1.25 1.49
C ILE A 136 -19.81 0.67 2.85
N GLY A 137 -19.24 1.50 3.71
CA GLY A 137 -18.82 1.10 5.06
C GLY A 137 -20.00 0.80 5.99
N ALA A 138 -19.71 0.14 7.10
CA ALA A 138 -20.72 -0.15 8.13
C ALA A 138 -21.32 1.15 8.71
N GLY A 139 -22.64 1.17 8.88
CA GLY A 139 -23.38 2.31 9.45
C GLY A 139 -23.50 3.55 8.55
N CYS A 140 -23.07 3.48 7.28
CA CYS A 140 -23.25 4.58 6.34
C CYS A 140 -24.73 4.75 5.95
N PHE A 141 -25.13 6.00 5.69
CA PHE A 141 -26.46 6.36 5.21
C PHE A 141 -26.34 7.09 3.87
N VAL A 142 -26.97 6.56 2.82
CA VAL A 142 -26.88 7.08 1.45
C VAL A 142 -28.29 7.37 0.92
N ARG A 143 -28.49 8.58 0.39
CA ARG A 143 -29.74 9.12 -0.16
C ARG A 143 -29.54 9.76 -1.53
#